data_AF-A0A2E6N9L5-F1
#
_entry.id   AF-A0A2E6N9L5-F1
#
_cell.length_a   1.000
_cell.length_b   1.000
_cell.length_c   1.000
_cell.angle_alpha   90.00
_cell.angle_beta   90.00
_cell.angle_gamma   90.00
#
_symmetry.space_group_name_H-M   'P 1'
#
loop_
_entity.id
_entity.type
_entity.pdbx_description
1 polymer ?
#
loop_
_entity_poly.entity_id
_entity_poly.type
_entity_poly.pdbx_seq_one_letter_code
_entity_poly.pdbx_strand_id
1 'polypeptide(L)'
;MIFGGFLEHFGKQIYGGVFDPGSPLSDNNGFRTDVINALKELKVPVIRWPGGCFVDGYHWMNGVGENRQPKDDIRWGVIEPNTFGTHEFVELCRLLNAEPYI
;
A
#
# COMPACT_ATOMS: atom_id res chain seq x y z
N MET A 1 -16.23 -7.71 -10.09
CA MET A 1 -16.46 -7.47 -8.65
C MET A 1 -16.82 -6.01 -8.47
N ILE A 2 -17.93 -5.67 -7.79
CA ILE A 2 -18.42 -4.27 -7.70
C ILE A 2 -18.04 -3.55 -6.40
N PHE A 3 -17.66 -4.29 -5.35
CA PHE A 3 -17.26 -3.74 -4.05
C PHE A 3 -15.74 -3.68 -3.86
N GLY A 4 -14.99 -3.60 -4.96
CA GLY A 4 -13.53 -3.56 -4.92
C GLY A 4 -12.99 -2.26 -4.33
N GLY A 5 -11.81 -2.34 -3.73
CA GLY A 5 -11.05 -1.19 -3.24
C GLY A 5 -9.97 -0.77 -4.23
N PHE A 6 -9.47 0.45 -4.03
CA PHE A 6 -8.35 0.98 -4.79
C PHE A 6 -7.38 1.69 -3.85
N LEU A 7 -6.10 1.37 -3.99
CA LEU A 7 -5.01 1.91 -3.19
C LEU A 7 -3.88 2.36 -4.12
N GLU A 8 -3.51 3.63 -4.05
CA GLU A 8 -2.42 4.23 -4.80
C GLU A 8 -1.33 4.72 -3.84
N HIS A 9 -0.09 4.82 -4.33
CA HIS A 9 0.95 5.65 -3.70
C HIS A 9 0.61 7.13 -3.84
N PHE A 10 -0.49 7.57 -3.21
CA PHE A 10 -1.02 8.93 -3.29
C PHE A 10 -1.35 9.48 -1.91
N GLY A 11 -0.80 10.66 -1.61
CA GLY A 11 -1.02 11.37 -0.35
C GLY A 11 -0.71 10.49 0.85
N LYS A 12 -1.73 10.22 1.67
CA LYS A 12 -1.63 9.40 2.88
C LYS A 12 -2.33 8.04 2.78
N GLN A 13 -2.65 7.56 1.58
CA GLN A 13 -3.34 6.28 1.43
C GLN A 13 -2.48 5.12 1.96
N ILE A 14 -1.21 5.10 1.57
CA ILE A 14 -0.21 4.14 2.07
C ILE A 14 0.46 4.70 3.32
N TYR A 15 1.31 5.72 3.15
CA TYR A 15 2.13 6.29 4.23
C TYR A 15 1.31 7.16 5.18
N GLY A 16 1.18 6.72 6.44
CA GLY A 16 0.30 7.34 7.44
C GLY A 16 -1.16 6.85 7.35
N GLY A 17 -1.48 6.04 6.35
CA GLY A 17 -2.77 5.38 6.15
C GLY A 17 -2.72 3.93 6.58
N VAL A 18 -2.70 3.00 5.62
CA VAL A 18 -2.60 1.56 5.93
C VAL A 18 -1.23 1.16 6.50
N PHE A 19 -0.18 1.95 6.25
CA PHE A 19 1.19 1.66 6.63
C PHE A 19 1.86 2.86 7.30
N ASP A 20 2.23 2.70 8.57
CA ASP A 20 2.91 3.73 9.37
C ASP A 20 3.75 3.08 10.49
N PRO A 21 4.98 2.65 10.21
CA PRO A 21 5.83 1.96 11.20
C PRO A 21 6.12 2.76 12.47
N GLY A 22 5.96 4.10 12.45
CA GLY A 22 6.20 4.97 13.61
C GLY A 22 4.99 5.17 14.52
N SER A 23 3.80 4.71 14.11
CA SER A 23 2.57 4.90 14.89
C SER A 23 2.45 3.92 16.06
N PRO A 24 1.98 4.37 17.24
CA PRO A 24 1.67 3.48 18.36
C PRO A 24 0.49 2.53 18.09
N LEU A 25 -0.24 2.74 16.99
CA LEU A 25 -1.37 1.91 16.56
C LEU A 25 -0.96 0.86 15.52
N SER A 26 0.32 0.81 15.14
CA SER A 26 0.82 -0.15 14.16
C SER A 26 1.25 -1.46 14.79
N ASP A 27 1.14 -2.55 14.03
CA ASP A 27 1.75 -3.83 14.38
C ASP A 27 3.27 -3.83 14.12
N ASN A 28 3.92 -4.96 14.43
CA ASN A 28 5.36 -5.14 14.25
C ASN A 28 5.82 -5.06 12.78
N ASN A 29 4.90 -5.18 11.82
CA ASN A 29 5.18 -5.07 10.40
C ASN A 29 4.92 -3.65 9.88
N GLY A 30 4.41 -2.74 10.72
CA GLY A 30 4.12 -1.36 10.37
C GLY A 30 2.72 -1.12 9.82
N PHE A 31 1.83 -2.11 9.81
CA PHE A 31 0.44 -1.93 9.41
C PHE A 31 -0.38 -1.31 10.54
N ARG A 32 -1.18 -0.29 10.21
CA ARG A 32 -2.06 0.39 11.17
C ARG A 32 -3.24 -0.49 11.54
N THR A 33 -3.20 -1.08 12.74
CA THR A 33 -4.18 -2.09 13.16
C THR A 33 -5.61 -1.57 13.21
N ASP A 34 -5.79 -0.30 13.59
CA ASP A 34 -7.08 0.39 13.60
C ASP A 34 -7.65 0.54 12.19
N VAL A 35 -6.80 0.88 11.21
CA VAL A 35 -7.20 0.97 9.79
C VAL A 35 -7.51 -0.42 9.23
N ILE A 36 -6.67 -1.42 9.51
CA ILE A 36 -6.91 -2.81 9.09
C ILE A 36 -8.25 -3.32 9.62
N ASN A 37 -8.57 -3.06 10.89
CA ASN A 37 -9.83 -3.48 11.49
C ASN A 37 -11.03 -2.81 10.83
N ALA A 38 -10.95 -1.50 10.55
CA ALA A 38 -12.01 -0.80 9.80
C ALA A 38 -12.18 -1.37 8.38
N LEU A 39 -11.08 -1.69 7.69
CA LEU A 39 -11.13 -2.30 6.34
C LEU A 39 -11.72 -3.73 6.37
N LYS A 40 -11.48 -4.52 7.43
CA LYS A 40 -12.08 -5.85 7.62
C LYS A 40 -13.60 -5.77 7.74
N GLU A 41 -14.15 -4.73 8.37
CA GLU A 41 -15.59 -4.52 8.47
C GLU A 41 -16.24 -4.27 7.10
N LEU A 42 -15.51 -3.62 6.18
CA LEU A 42 -15.98 -3.36 4.82
C LEU A 42 -16.01 -4.60 3.92
N LYS A 43 -15.26 -5.66 4.28
CA LYS A 43 -15.20 -6.94 3.53
C LYS A 43 -14.89 -6.74 2.04
N VAL A 44 -13.89 -5.90 1.75
CA VAL A 44 -13.45 -5.62 0.38
C VAL A 44 -12.92 -6.92 -0.26
N PRO A 45 -13.50 -7.41 -1.35
CA PRO A 45 -13.13 -8.72 -1.92
C PRO A 45 -11.87 -8.65 -2.81
N VAL A 46 -11.52 -7.47 -3.32
CA VAL A 46 -10.37 -7.26 -4.20
C VAL A 46 -9.84 -5.85 -4.02
N ILE A 47 -8.52 -5.67 -4.06
CA ILE A 47 -7.89 -4.35 -3.97
C ILE A 47 -6.99 -4.16 -5.18
N ARG A 48 -7.20 -3.07 -5.93
CA ARG A 48 -6.30 -2.65 -7.01
C ARG A 48 -5.16 -1.80 -6.44
N TRP A 49 -3.92 -2.13 -6.79
CA TRP A 49 -2.66 -1.45 -6.41
C TRP A 49 -1.57 -1.82 -7.45
N PRO A 50 -0.50 -1.03 -7.73
CA PRO A 50 -0.09 0.25 -7.14
C PRO A 50 -0.74 1.46 -7.81
N GLY A 51 -1.77 1.18 -8.61
CA GLY A 51 -2.23 1.97 -9.74
C GLY A 51 -2.74 3.37 -9.46
N GLY A 52 -3.37 3.92 -10.49
CA GLY A 52 -3.62 5.34 -10.67
C GLY A 52 -2.63 5.88 -11.68
N CYS A 53 -2.30 7.16 -11.63
CA CYS A 53 -1.25 7.69 -12.50
C CYS A 53 0.15 7.28 -12.01
N PHE A 54 0.32 6.98 -10.72
CA PHE A 54 1.59 6.58 -10.12
C PHE A 54 2.28 5.42 -10.86
N VAL A 55 1.50 4.40 -11.26
CA VAL A 55 2.07 3.19 -11.87
C VAL A 55 2.75 3.43 -13.22
N ASP A 56 2.43 4.52 -13.93
CA ASP A 56 3.04 4.85 -15.21
C ASP A 56 4.57 5.06 -15.11
N GLY A 57 5.05 5.52 -13.95
CA GLY A 57 6.47 5.74 -13.67
C GLY A 57 7.07 4.76 -12.66
N TYR A 58 6.29 3.79 -12.18
CA TYR A 58 6.70 2.91 -11.10
C TYR A 58 7.50 1.70 -11.61
N HIS A 59 8.70 1.50 -11.07
CA HIS A 59 9.49 0.30 -11.28
C HIS A 59 9.43 -0.59 -10.04
N TRP A 60 8.62 -1.65 -10.11
CA TRP A 60 8.32 -2.54 -8.97
C TRP A 60 9.55 -3.10 -8.24
N MET A 61 10.65 -3.33 -8.95
CA MET A 61 11.92 -3.81 -8.37
C MET A 61 12.50 -2.86 -7.31
N ASN A 62 12.17 -1.55 -7.38
CA ASN A 62 12.64 -0.57 -6.40
C ASN A 62 11.96 -0.72 -5.03
N GLY A 63 10.79 -1.38 -4.97
CA GLY A 63 10.00 -1.60 -3.75
C GLY A 63 10.10 -3.01 -3.18
N VAL A 64 11.06 -3.83 -3.61
CA VAL A 64 11.22 -5.21 -3.14
C VAL A 64 12.67 -5.52 -2.78
N GLY A 65 12.85 -6.56 -1.95
CA GLY A 65 14.17 -6.97 -1.47
C GLY A 65 14.75 -6.00 -0.43
N GLU A 66 16.05 -6.19 -0.14
CA GLU A 66 16.79 -5.39 0.85
C GLU A 66 17.25 -4.04 0.29
N ASN A 67 17.57 -3.99 -1.00
CA ASN A 67 18.13 -2.81 -1.67
C ASN A 67 17.04 -1.92 -2.27
N ARG A 68 16.13 -1.43 -1.43
CA ARG A 68 15.07 -0.51 -1.86
C ARG A 68 15.61 0.91 -2.03
N GLN A 69 15.11 1.65 -3.01
CA GLN A 69 15.63 2.97 -3.38
C GLN A 69 14.49 3.98 -3.54
N PRO A 70 14.54 5.14 -2.89
CA PRO A 70 13.59 6.21 -3.15
C PRO A 70 13.61 6.65 -4.62
N LYS A 71 12.44 7.05 -5.15
CA LYS A 71 12.31 7.56 -6.51
C LYS A 71 11.38 8.76 -6.55
N ASP A 72 11.69 9.71 -7.44
CA ASP A 72 10.77 10.81 -7.72
C ASP A 72 9.53 10.27 -8.41
N ASP A 73 8.38 10.51 -7.83
CA ASP A 73 7.10 10.36 -8.51
C ASP A 73 6.72 11.68 -9.18
N ILE A 74 6.86 11.70 -10.50
CA ILE A 74 6.54 12.85 -11.34
C ILE A 74 5.04 13.18 -11.37
N ARG A 75 4.17 12.24 -11.01
CA ARG A 75 2.71 12.45 -11.06
C ARG A 75 2.23 13.26 -9.88
N TRP A 76 2.71 12.94 -8.69
CA TRP A 76 2.33 13.62 -7.46
C TRP A 76 3.37 14.64 -6.97
N GLY A 77 4.54 14.73 -7.61
CA GLY A 77 5.58 15.71 -7.27
C GLY A 77 6.22 15.45 -5.91
N VAL A 78 6.32 14.18 -5.52
CA VAL A 78 6.85 13.72 -4.23
C VAL A 78 7.94 12.67 -4.42
N ILE A 79 8.71 12.42 -3.37
CA ILE A 79 9.63 11.29 -3.35
C ILE A 79 8.88 10.08 -2.78
N GLU A 80 8.76 9.03 -3.59
CA GLU A 80 8.30 7.72 -3.19
C GLU A 80 9.43 6.98 -2.46
N PRO A 81 9.33 6.68 -1.16
CA PRO A 81 10.40 6.06 -0.40
C PRO A 81 10.58 4.57 -0.73
N ASN A 82 9.59 3.92 -1.34
CA ASN A 82 9.57 2.49 -1.66
C ASN A 82 9.70 1.56 -0.43
N THR A 83 9.37 2.05 0.76
CA THR A 83 9.33 1.23 1.98
C THR A 83 8.10 0.33 2.03
N PHE A 84 7.05 0.67 1.27
CA PHE A 84 5.93 -0.20 0.97
C PHE A 84 5.98 -0.60 -0.52
N GLY A 85 5.93 -1.89 -0.81
CA GLY A 85 5.93 -2.42 -2.17
C GLY A 85 5.10 -3.69 -2.28
N THR A 86 5.41 -4.53 -3.28
CA THR A 86 4.59 -5.71 -3.58
C THR A 86 4.48 -6.68 -2.41
N HIS A 87 5.52 -6.84 -1.60
CA HIS A 87 5.50 -7.75 -0.45
C HIS A 87 4.51 -7.27 0.62
N GLU A 88 4.59 -6.00 0.99
CA GLU A 88 3.69 -5.40 1.98
C GLU A 88 2.25 -5.33 1.46
N PHE A 89 2.05 -5.06 0.16
CA PHE A 89 0.72 -5.06 -0.45
C PHE A 89 0.06 -6.45 -0.42
N VAL A 90 0.81 -7.51 -0.74
CA VAL A 90 0.28 -8.88 -0.68
C VAL A 90 -0.03 -9.26 0.77
N GLU A 91 0.78 -8.84 1.74
CA GLU A 91 0.50 -9.08 3.15
C GLU A 91 -0.75 -8.33 3.63
N LEU A 92 -0.94 -7.08 3.21
CA LEU A 92 -2.18 -6.34 3.44
C LEU A 92 -3.40 -7.11 2.92
N CYS A 93 -3.32 -7.65 1.70
CA CYS A 93 -4.41 -8.43 1.12
C CYS A 93 -4.70 -9.70 1.94
N ARG A 94 -3.67 -10.41 2.42
CA ARG A 94 -3.86 -11.56 3.33
C ARG A 94 -4.51 -11.17 4.65
N LEU A 95 -4.08 -10.07 5.27
CA LEU A 95 -4.67 -9.55 6.50
C LEU A 95 -6.16 -9.22 6.34
N LEU A 96 -6.54 -8.73 5.16
CA LEU A 96 -7.92 -8.34 4.84
C LEU A 96 -8.76 -9.48 4.25
N ASN A 97 -8.16 -10.63 3.94
CA ASN A 97 -8.78 -11.70 3.16
C ASN A 97 -9.37 -11.17 1.83
N ALA A 98 -8.58 -10.34 1.15
CA ALA A 98 -8.91 -9.73 -0.15
C ALA A 98 -7.99 -10.28 -1.24
N GLU A 99 -8.48 -10.36 -2.47
CA GLU A 99 -7.66 -10.72 -3.64
C GLU A 99 -6.80 -9.52 -4.08
N PRO A 100 -5.49 -9.71 -4.34
CA PRO A 100 -4.67 -8.67 -4.93
C PRO A 100 -4.99 -8.51 -6.42
N TYR A 101 -5.22 -7.27 -6.86
CA TYR A 101 -5.25 -6.90 -8.27
C TYR A 101 -4.07 -5.97 -8.58
N ILE A 102 -3.02 -6.55 -9.18
CA ILE A 102 -1.78 -5.91 -9.60
C ILE A 102 -1.81 -5.67 -11.12
#